data_AF-A0A3N5VZ68-F1
#
_entry.id   AF-A0A3N5VZ68-F1
#
_cell.length_a   1.000
_cell.length_b   1.000
_cell.length_c   1.000
_cell.angle_alpha   90.00
_cell.angle_beta   90.00
_cell.angle_gamma   90.00
#
_symmetry.space_group_name_H-M   'P 1'
#
loop_
_entity.id
_entity.type
_entity.pdbx_description
1 polymer ?
#
loop_
_entity_poly.entity_id
_entity_poly.type
_entity_poly.pdbx_seq_one_letter_code
_entity_poly.pdbx_strand_id
1 'polypeptide(L)'
;MKKTIVKYVTGLSPDASSWQKRQHKKYNKIANIRRGISYDIKHGVTNAEVISFMDEVRNNLSFLNLRKVDGSIDRLDEIEKEFTSTTTPTKYQW
;
A
#
# COMPACT_ATOMS: atom_id res chain seq x y z
N MET A 1 5.07 -4.25 7.84
CA MET A 1 3.84 -3.63 7.27
C MET A 1 4.01 -2.15 6.93
N LYS A 2 4.20 -1.27 7.93
CA LYS A 2 4.19 0.21 7.75
C LYS A 2 5.11 0.72 6.64
N LYS A 3 6.36 0.26 6.62
CA LYS A 3 7.36 0.61 5.59
C LYS A 3 6.91 0.27 4.17
N THR A 4 6.21 -0.86 4.02
CA THR A 4 5.73 -1.36 2.72
C THR A 4 4.64 -0.43 2.17
N ILE A 5 3.68 -0.04 3.02
CA ILE A 5 2.61 0.89 2.67
C ILE A 5 3.18 2.27 2.34
N VAL A 6 4.02 2.83 3.21
CA VAL A 6 4.65 4.14 2.99
C VAL A 6 5.38 4.17 1.64
N LYS A 7 6.23 3.17 1.37
CA LYS A 7 6.96 3.07 0.10
C LYS A 7 6.04 3.07 -1.12
N TYR A 8 4.92 2.35 -1.06
CA TYR A 8 3.97 2.29 -2.17
C TYR A 8 3.33 3.65 -2.42
N VAL A 9 2.83 4.26 -1.35
CA VAL A 9 2.12 5.55 -1.37
C VAL A 9 3.04 6.68 -1.87
N THR A 10 4.30 6.70 -1.43
CA THR A 10 5.30 7.68 -1.90
C THR A 10 5.46 7.66 -3.42
N GLY A 11 5.29 6.49 -4.06
CA GLY A 11 5.42 6.37 -5.50
C GLY A 11 6.83 6.71 -6.00
N LEU A 12 6.89 7.28 -7.22
CA LEU A 12 8.14 7.66 -7.86
C LEU A 12 8.29 9.18 -7.89
N SER A 13 9.48 9.67 -7.55
CA SER A 13 9.82 11.09 -7.68
C SER A 13 9.72 11.55 -9.14
N PRO A 14 9.26 12.79 -9.42
CA PRO A 14 9.22 13.34 -10.79
C PRO A 14 10.62 13.36 -11.43
N ASP A 15 11.66 13.65 -10.64
CA ASP A 15 13.05 13.75 -11.09
C ASP A 15 13.77 12.39 -11.12
N ALA A 16 13.03 11.28 -11.10
CA ALA A 16 13.61 9.94 -11.03
C ALA A 16 14.39 9.58 -12.31
N SER A 17 15.59 9.03 -12.12
CA SER A 17 16.43 8.45 -13.16
C SER A 17 15.73 7.28 -13.86
N SER A 18 16.12 7.01 -15.11
CA SER A 18 15.67 5.85 -15.90
C SER A 18 15.81 4.53 -15.15
N TRP A 19 16.86 4.37 -14.35
CA TRP A 19 17.04 3.17 -13.53
C TRP A 19 15.99 3.08 -12.41
N GLN A 20 15.72 4.19 -11.72
CA GLN A 20 14.70 4.27 -10.67
C GLN A 20 13.30 4.01 -11.24
N LYS A 21 12.99 4.54 -12.43
CA LYS A 21 11.75 4.24 -13.17
C LYS A 21 11.59 2.74 -13.45
N ARG A 22 12.65 2.06 -13.92
CA ARG A 22 12.65 0.61 -14.15
C ARG A 22 12.45 -0.18 -12.86
N GLN A 23 13.14 0.20 -11.79
CA GLN A 23 13.00 -0.44 -10.48
C GLN A 23 11.59 -0.27 -9.91
N HIS A 24 11.04 0.94 -9.98
CA HIS A 24 9.68 1.22 -9.55
C HIS A 24 8.66 0.37 -10.30
N LYS A 25 8.76 0.30 -11.64
CA LYS A 25 7.89 -0.57 -12.46
C LYS A 25 8.00 -2.06 -12.08
N LYS A 26 9.19 -2.53 -11.72
CA LYS A 26 9.44 -3.94 -11.37
C LYS A 26 8.90 -4.30 -9.98
N TYR A 27 9.16 -3.44 -8.98
CA TYR A 27 8.96 -3.79 -7.57
C TYR A 27 7.79 -3.08 -6.89
N ASN A 28 7.34 -1.93 -7.39
CA ASN A 28 6.25 -1.16 -6.79
C ASN A 28 4.89 -1.52 -7.40
N LYS A 29 4.55 -2.82 -7.37
CA LYS A 29 3.26 -3.34 -7.83
C LYS A 29 2.37 -3.67 -6.62
N ILE A 30 1.07 -3.43 -6.73
CA ILE A 30 0.08 -3.75 -5.68
C ILE A 30 0.19 -5.21 -5.19
N ALA A 31 0.44 -6.16 -6.09
CA ALA A 31 0.63 -7.57 -5.73
C ALA A 31 1.80 -7.82 -4.77
N ASN A 32 2.86 -7.01 -4.83
CA ASN A 32 4.00 -7.13 -3.91
C ASN A 32 3.65 -6.56 -2.53
N ILE A 33 2.87 -5.47 -2.50
CA ILE A 33 2.36 -4.87 -1.27
C ILE A 33 1.42 -5.83 -0.56
N ARG A 34 0.47 -6.41 -1.30
CA ARG A 34 -0.43 -7.45 -0.79
C ARG A 34 0.34 -8.59 -0.15
N ARG A 35 1.34 -9.15 -0.83
CA ARG A 35 2.18 -10.22 -0.25
C ARG A 35 2.92 -9.77 1.01
N GLY A 36 3.47 -8.55 1.02
CA GLY A 36 4.15 -8.00 2.19
C GLY A 36 3.22 -7.89 3.39
N ILE A 37 2.06 -7.28 3.22
CA ILE A 37 1.06 -7.12 4.29
C ILE A 37 0.53 -8.50 4.73
N SER A 38 0.22 -9.42 3.81
CA SER A 38 -0.20 -10.77 4.17
C SER A 38 0.87 -11.54 4.95
N TYR A 39 2.15 -11.33 4.64
CA TYR A 39 3.25 -11.90 5.41
C TYR A 39 3.28 -11.31 6.82
N ASP A 40 3.21 -9.99 6.95
CA ASP A 40 3.15 -9.33 8.25
C ASP A 40 1.95 -9.81 9.08
N ILE A 41 0.78 -10.01 8.44
CA ILE A 41 -0.42 -10.53 9.11
C ILE A 41 -0.18 -11.95 9.66
N LYS A 42 0.45 -12.82 8.86
CA LYS A 42 0.83 -14.17 9.31
C LYS A 42 1.80 -14.16 10.50
N HIS A 43 2.57 -13.09 10.65
CA HIS A 43 3.55 -12.93 11.72
C HIS A 43 3.04 -12.09 12.90
N GLY A 44 1.74 -11.79 12.96
CA GLY A 44 1.10 -11.21 14.14
C GLY A 44 0.56 -9.79 13.96
N VAL A 45 0.66 -9.19 12.76
CA VAL A 45 -0.02 -7.91 12.49
C VAL A 45 -1.51 -8.15 12.29
N THR A 46 -2.35 -7.34 12.92
CA THR A 46 -3.81 -7.49 12.75
C THR A 46 -4.32 -6.69 11.56
N ASN A 47 -5.43 -7.13 10.95
CA ASN A 47 -6.08 -6.35 9.89
C ASN A 47 -6.50 -4.96 10.39
N ALA A 48 -6.92 -4.85 11.65
CA ALA A 48 -7.27 -3.58 12.29
C ALA A 48 -6.06 -2.63 12.38
N GLU A 49 -4.86 -3.14 12.69
CA GLU A 49 -3.63 -2.33 12.67
C GLU A 49 -3.28 -1.84 11.27
N VAL A 50 -3.53 -2.64 10.23
CA VAL A 50 -3.34 -2.22 8.84
C VAL A 50 -4.26 -1.06 8.53
N ILE A 51 -5.57 -1.22 8.77
CA ILE A 51 -6.58 -0.18 8.50
C ILE A 51 -6.28 1.10 9.30
N SER A 52 -6.01 0.97 10.60
CA SER A 52 -5.68 2.10 11.46
C SER A 52 -4.43 2.86 10.98
N PHE A 53 -3.43 2.15 10.46
CA PHE A 53 -2.25 2.79 9.89
C PHE A 53 -2.56 3.51 8.57
N MET A 54 -3.47 2.99 7.75
CA MET A 54 -3.90 3.66 6.52
C MET A 54 -4.68 4.96 6.83
N ASP A 55 -5.56 4.91 7.83
CA ASP A 55 -6.24 6.11 8.36
C ASP A 55 -5.24 7.12 8.93
N GLU A 56 -4.19 6.65 9.60
CA GLU A 56 -3.11 7.51 10.09
C GLU A 56 -2.39 8.20 8.93
N VAL A 57 -2.05 7.47 7.86
CA VAL A 57 -1.42 8.05 6.66
C VAL A 57 -2.33 9.08 5.99
N ARG A 58 -3.65 8.86 6.00
CA ARG A 58 -4.65 9.76 5.42
C ARG A 58 -4.83 11.05 6.22
N ASN A 59 -4.77 10.99 7.55
CA ASN A 59 -5.16 12.11 8.41
C ASN A 59 -3.97 12.81 9.10
N ASN A 60 -2.93 12.08 9.49
CA ASN A 60 -1.84 12.58 10.33
C ASN A 60 -0.92 13.55 9.58
N LEU A 61 -0.63 14.69 10.19
CA LEU A 61 0.27 15.74 9.68
C LEU A 61 1.69 15.24 9.38
N SER A 62 2.17 14.20 10.08
CA SER A 62 3.47 13.58 9.79
C SER A 62 3.61 13.07 8.35
N PHE A 63 2.49 12.73 7.70
CA PHE A 63 2.45 12.22 6.33
C PHE A 63 1.99 13.26 5.30
N LEU A 64 1.97 14.56 5.65
CA LEU A 64 1.63 15.63 4.71
C LEU A 64 2.51 15.60 3.45
N ASN A 65 3.81 15.36 3.62
CA ASN A 65 4.74 15.29 2.50
C ASN A 65 4.48 14.10 1.57
N LEU A 66 3.95 12.99 2.11
CA LEU A 66 3.53 11.85 1.29
C LEU A 66 2.27 12.18 0.49
N ARG A 67 1.31 12.86 1.12
CA ARG A 67 0.02 13.26 0.50
C ARG A 67 0.16 14.33 -0.58
N LYS A 68 1.25 15.11 -0.56
CA LYS A 68 1.58 16.10 -1.59
C LYS A 68 2.02 15.46 -2.90
N VAL A 69 2.42 14.19 -2.90
CA VAL A 69 2.87 13.50 -4.11
C VAL A 69 1.66 13.14 -4.96
N ASP A 70 1.74 13.43 -6.25
CA ASP A 70 0.67 13.12 -7.19
C ASP A 70 0.33 11.61 -7.23
N GLY A 71 -0.96 11.32 -7.20
CA GLY A 71 -1.51 9.97 -7.12
C GLY A 71 -1.20 9.20 -5.82
N SER A 72 -0.72 9.86 -4.75
CA SER A 72 -0.49 9.17 -3.46
C SER A 72 -1.80 8.68 -2.84
N ILE A 73 -2.87 9.47 -2.97
CA ILE A 73 -4.20 9.13 -2.45
C ILE A 73 -4.78 7.97 -3.26
N ASP A 74 -4.70 8.01 -4.59
CA ASP A 74 -5.17 6.91 -5.46
C ASP A 74 -4.49 5.57 -5.12
N ARG A 75 -3.18 5.60 -4.84
CA ARG A 75 -2.42 4.42 -4.40
C ARG A 75 -2.86 3.93 -3.01
N LEU A 76 -3.21 4.84 -2.12
CA LEU A 76 -3.74 4.49 -0.80
C LEU A 76 -5.11 3.82 -0.94
N ASP A 77 -6.01 4.40 -1.74
CA ASP A 77 -7.34 3.85 -2.05
C ASP A 77 -7.24 2.46 -2.69
N GLU A 78 -6.28 2.23 -3.59
CA GLU A 78 -6.03 0.93 -4.21
C GLU A 78 -5.67 -0.14 -3.17
N ILE A 79 -4.83 0.20 -2.19
CA ILE A 79 -4.51 -0.70 -1.08
C ILE A 79 -5.77 -0.90 -0.23
N GLU A 80 -6.50 0.15 0.15
CA GLU A 80 -7.67 0.05 1.03
C GLU A 80 -8.71 -0.89 0.42
N LYS A 81 -8.98 -0.75 -0.88
CA LYS A 81 -9.90 -1.60 -1.63
C LYS A 81 -9.54 -3.09 -1.54
N GLU A 82 -8.27 -3.46 -1.60
CA GLU A 82 -7.84 -4.86 -1.46
C GLU A 82 -8.10 -5.44 -0.07
N PHE A 83 -8.14 -4.62 0.99
CA PHE A 83 -8.36 -5.09 2.36
C PHE A 83 -9.83 -4.98 2.79
N THR A 84 -10.58 -3.99 2.29
CA THR A 84 -12.02 -3.84 2.56
C THR A 84 -12.88 -4.81 1.75
N SER A 85 -12.44 -5.24 0.55
CA SER A 85 -13.20 -6.16 -0.32
C SER A 85 -13.07 -7.65 0.05
N THR A 86 -12.33 -8.02 1.10
CA THR A 86 -12.12 -9.43 1.48
C THR A 86 -13.32 -10.10 2.17
N THR A 87 -14.48 -9.45 2.26
CA THR A 87 -15.75 -10.07 2.67
C THR A 87 -16.54 -10.62 1.47
N THR A 88 -15.89 -11.36 0.57
CA THR A 88 -16.61 -12.38 -0.20
C THR A 88 -15.76 -13.64 -0.21
N PRO A 89 -16.14 -14.69 0.55
CA PRO A 89 -15.50 -15.99 0.37
C PRO A 89 -15.81 -16.44 -1.06
N THR A 90 -14.80 -16.50 -1.92
CA THR A 90 -14.89 -17.16 -3.21
C THR A 90 -15.18 -18.63 -2.94
N LYS A 91 -16.46 -19.01 -2.93
CA LYS A 91 -16.89 -20.41 -2.95
C LYS A 91 -16.44 -20.98 -4.29
N TYR A 92 -15.28 -21.60 -4.31
CA TYR A 92 -14.92 -22.51 -5.38
C TYR A 92 -15.83 -23.73 -5.25
N GLN A 93 -16.85 -23.81 -6.11
CA GLN A 93 -17.50 -25.07 -6.45
C GLN A 93 -16.73 -25.67 -7.63
N TRP A 94 -16.04 -26.77 -7.38
CA TRP A 94 -15.69 -27.80 -8.36
C TRP A 94 -15.68 -29.14 -7.62
#